data_AF-A0A967K344-F1
#
_entry.id   AF-A0A967K344-F1
#
_cell.length_a   1.000
_cell.length_b   1.000
_cell.length_c   1.000
_cell.angle_alpha   90.00
_cell.angle_beta   90.00
_cell.angle_gamma   90.00
#
_symmetry.space_group_name_H-M   'P 1'
#
loop_
_entity.id
_entity.type
_entity.pdbx_description
1 polymer ?
#
loop_
_entity_poly.entity_id
_entity_poly.type
_entity_poly.pdbx_seq_one_letter_code
_entity_poly.pdbx_strand_id
1 'polypeptide(L)' 'QRGHPVGFAARFRDELLACRGDTGARVLLERQAERLVTFATDDPGVLADVDTPADLERLTGREAPAGSR' A
#
# COMPACT_ATOMS: atom_id res chain seq x y z
N GLN A 1 -1.78 -8.38 -9.96
CA GLN A 1 -0.88 -7.59 -9.09
C GLN A 1 -1.56 -7.39 -7.74
N ARG A 2 -0.83 -7.31 -6.63
CA ARG A 2 -1.39 -7.02 -5.30
C ARG A 2 -1.19 -5.54 -4.98
N GLY A 3 -2.15 -4.93 -4.32
CA GLY A 3 -2.15 -3.52 -3.96
C GLY A 3 -2.55 -3.26 -2.50
N HIS A 4 -2.68 -1.98 -2.15
CA HIS A 4 -3.13 -1.46 -0.88
C HIS A 4 -4.63 -1.12 -0.90
N PRO A 5 -5.31 -1.09 0.26
CA PRO A 5 -4.80 -1.38 1.59
C PRO A 5 -4.68 -2.88 1.90
N VAL A 6 -3.80 -3.23 2.83
CA VAL A 6 -3.66 -4.59 3.36
C VAL A 6 -4.23 -4.63 4.78
N GLY A 7 -5.25 -5.47 5.00
CA GLY A 7 -5.81 -5.71 6.33
C GLY A 7 -5.12 -6.89 7.04
N PHE A 8 -4.88 -6.75 8.34
CA PHE A 8 -4.33 -7.81 9.18
C PHE A 8 -5.32 -8.17 10.30
N ALA A 9 -5.54 -9.48 10.50
CA ALA A 9 -6.29 -9.96 11.65
C ALA A 9 -5.53 -9.67 12.95
N ALA A 10 -6.24 -9.37 14.04
CA ALA A 10 -5.65 -8.96 15.32
C ALA A 10 -4.61 -9.95 15.90
N ARG A 11 -4.77 -11.24 15.64
CA ARG A 11 -3.82 -12.30 16.05
C ARG A 11 -2.39 -12.12 15.51
N PHE A 12 -2.21 -11.33 14.45
CA PHE A 12 -0.89 -11.06 13.86
C PHE A 12 -0.20 -9.84 14.48
N ARG A 13 -0.82 -9.19 15.47
CA ARG A 13 -0.30 -7.96 16.10
C ARG A 13 1.14 -8.12 16.56
N ASP A 14 1.46 -9.18 17.30
CA ASP A 14 2.78 -9.33 17.91
C ASP A 14 3.86 -9.60 16.85
N GLU A 15 3.52 -10.33 15.78
CA GLU A 15 4.41 -10.54 14.63
C GLU A 15 4.67 -9.22 13.88
N LEU A 16 3.63 -8.41 13.66
CA LEU A 16 3.75 -7.10 13.02
C LEU A 16 4.61 -6.13 13.84
N LEU A 17 4.47 -6.13 15.17
CA LEU A 17 5.29 -5.31 16.07
C LEU A 17 6.73 -5.80 16.16
N ALA A 18 6.98 -7.06 15.87
CA ALA A 18 8.32 -7.64 15.82
C ALA A 18 9.06 -7.34 14.50
N CYS A 19 8.37 -6.87 13.46
CA CYS A 19 9.01 -6.45 12.20
C CYS A 19 10.07 -5.36 12.45
N ARG A 20 11.18 -5.45 11.70
CA ARG A 20 12.31 -4.51 11.77
C ARG A 20 12.80 -4.18 10.36
N GLY A 21 13.34 -2.99 10.19
CA GLY A 21 13.81 -2.48 8.90
C GLY A 21 12.70 -2.40 7.86
N ASP A 22 13.12 -2.38 6.59
CA ASP A 22 12.23 -2.00 5.48
C ASP A 22 11.41 -3.17 4.92
N THR A 23 11.50 -4.35 5.54
CA THR A 23 10.76 -5.52 5.07
C THR A 23 9.28 -5.45 5.46
N GLY A 24 8.97 -4.73 6.55
CA GLY A 24 7.62 -4.59 7.08
C GLY A 24 6.91 -5.94 7.22
N ALA A 25 5.62 -5.95 6.88
CA ALA A 25 4.77 -7.14 6.95
C ALA A 25 4.92 -8.11 5.74
N ARG A 26 5.84 -7.85 4.80
CA ARG A 26 5.97 -8.68 3.58
C ARG A 26 6.25 -10.14 3.89
N VAL A 27 7.16 -10.40 4.83
CA VAL A 27 7.50 -11.76 5.28
C VAL A 27 6.32 -12.47 5.93
N LEU A 28 5.48 -11.74 6.67
CA LEU A 28 4.26 -12.30 7.26
C LEU A 28 3.27 -12.73 6.18
N LEU A 29 3.10 -11.91 5.13
CA LEU A 29 2.22 -12.23 4.00
C LEU A 29 2.70 -13.45 3.22
N GLU A 30 4.01 -13.62 3.05
CA GLU A 30 4.61 -14.79 2.40
C GLU A 30 4.43 -16.06 3.24
N ARG A 31 4.69 -15.98 4.56
CA ARG A 31 4.53 -17.12 5.49
C ARG A 31 3.09 -17.56 5.69
N GLN A 32 2.14 -16.62 5.64
CA GLN A 32 0.71 -16.87 5.83
C GLN A 32 -0.04 -16.93 4.49
N ALA A 33 0.65 -17.25 3.38
CA ALA A 33 0.08 -17.25 2.04
C ALA A 33 -1.19 -18.10 1.91
N GLU A 34 -1.26 -19.22 2.63
CA GLU A 34 -2.44 -20.11 2.66
C GLU A 34 -3.70 -19.46 3.26
N ARG A 35 -3.51 -18.38 4.03
CA ARG A 35 -4.59 -17.64 4.71
C ARG A 35 -4.82 -16.27 4.08
N LEU A 36 -4.13 -15.98 2.98
CA LEU A 36 -4.27 -14.74 2.24
C LEU A 36 -5.61 -14.77 1.48
N VAL A 37 -6.42 -13.73 1.69
CA VAL A 37 -7.64 -13.52 0.92
C VAL A 37 -7.45 -12.26 0.07
N THR A 38 -7.69 -12.38 -1.22
CA THR A 38 -7.63 -11.26 -2.18
C THR A 38 -9.02 -10.77 -2.52
N PHE A 39 -9.21 -9.45 -2.53
CA PHE A 39 -10.42 -8.82 -3.03
C PHE A 39 -10.12 -8.26 -4.43
N ALA A 40 -10.85 -8.72 -5.43
CA ALA A 40 -10.69 -8.22 -6.79
C ALA A 40 -11.29 -6.81 -6.91
N THR A 41 -10.57 -5.92 -7.60
CA THR A 41 -11.00 -4.56 -7.88
C THR A 41 -10.27 -4.05 -9.12
N ASP A 42 -10.93 -3.16 -9.86
CA ASP A 42 -10.37 -2.48 -11.02
C ASP A 42 -9.89 -1.06 -10.68
N ASP A 43 -9.96 -0.66 -9.41
CA ASP A 43 -9.48 0.65 -8.96
C ASP A 43 -7.95 0.72 -9.08
N PRO A 44 -7.39 1.58 -9.96
CA PRO A 44 -5.94 1.70 -10.13
C PRO A 44 -5.25 2.29 -8.90
N GLY A 45 -6.00 2.99 -8.03
CA GLY A 45 -5.50 3.58 -6.79
C GLY A 45 -4.93 2.56 -5.82
N VAL A 46 -5.34 1.28 -5.90
CA VAL A 46 -4.75 0.23 -5.06
C VAL A 46 -3.27 -0.02 -5.35
N LEU A 47 -2.78 0.38 -6.53
CA LEU A 47 -1.38 0.23 -6.92
C LEU A 47 -0.58 1.52 -6.72
N ALA A 48 -1.24 2.63 -6.38
CA ALA A 48 -0.60 3.91 -6.19
C ALA A 48 -0.06 4.04 -4.76
N ASP A 49 1.19 4.47 -4.65
CA ASP A 49 1.80 4.88 -3.39
C ASP A 49 1.94 6.40 -3.34
N VAL A 50 1.77 7.00 -2.16
CA VAL A 50 1.76 8.45 -1.97
C VAL A 50 2.82 8.83 -0.94
N ASP A 51 4.06 8.88 -1.40
CA ASP A 51 5.22 9.24 -0.57
C ASP A 51 5.44 10.75 -0.51
N THR A 52 5.04 11.47 -1.57
CA THR A 52 5.25 12.91 -1.71
C THR A 52 3.95 13.66 -1.99
N PRO A 53 3.88 14.98 -1.67
CA PRO A 53 2.73 15.79 -2.07
C PRO A 53 2.44 15.77 -3.58
N ALA A 54 3.49 15.69 -4.40
CA ALA A 54 3.35 15.59 -5.86
C ALA A 54 2.69 14.29 -6.32
N ASP A 55 2.83 13.19 -5.56
CA ASP A 55 2.12 11.93 -5.86
C ASP A 55 0.62 12.09 -5.68
N LEU A 56 0.21 12.80 -4.63
CA LEU A 56 -1.20 13.09 -4.38
C LEU A 56 -1.79 14.02 -5.44
N GLU A 57 -1.05 15.04 -5.87
CA GLU A 57 -1.46 15.96 -6.95
C GLU A 57 -1.70 15.18 -8.25
N ARG A 58 -0.77 14.27 -8.60
CA ARG A 58 -0.89 13.40 -9.77
C ARG A 58 -2.10 12.49 -9.71
N LEU A 59 -2.40 11.91 -8.54
CA LEU A 59 -3.56 11.01 -8.36
C LEU A 59 -4.89 11.75 -8.35
N THR A 60 -4.91 12.99 -7.88
CA THR A 60 -6.14 13.79 -7.77
C THR A 60 -6.39 14.70 -8.98
N GLY A 61 -5.49 14.71 -9.97
CA GLY A 61 -5.56 15.58 -11.13
C GLY A 61 -5.40 17.07 -10.79
N ARG A 62 -4.79 17.38 -9.64
CA ARG A 62 -4.53 18.74 -9.16
C ARG A 62 -3.13 19.18 -9.57
N GLU A 63 -2.82 19.14 -10.87
CA GLU A 63 -1.55 19.73 -11.33
C GLU A 63 -1.57 21.25 -11.07
N ALA A 64 -0.58 21.76 -10.35
CA ALA A 64 -0.32 23.19 -10.32
C ALA A 64 -0.05 23.65 -11.77
N PRO A 65 -0.62 24.78 -12.22
CA PRO A 65 -0.45 25.23 -13.59
C PRO A 65 1.05 25.32 -13.93
N ALA A 66 1.45 24.65 -15.01
CA ALA A 66 2.79 24.74 -15.55
C ALA A 66 3.16 26.23 -15.64
N GLY A 67 4.25 26.61 -14.97
CA GLY A 67 4.65 27.99 -14.77
C GLY A 67 4.55 28.81 -16.06
N SER A 68 3.87 29.94 -15.96
CA SER A 68 3.91 31.01 -16.95
C SER A 68 5.37 31.37 -17.23
N ARG A 69 5.85 31.00 -18.42
CA ARG A 69 6.95 31.69 -19.08
C ARG A 69 6.41 32.92 -19.80
#